data_AF-A0A3Q0DRD5-F1
#
_entry.id   AF-A0A3Q0DRD5-F1
#
_cell.length_a   1.000
_cell.length_b   1.000
_cell.length_c   1.000
_cell.angle_alpha   90.00
_cell.angle_beta   90.00
_cell.angle_gamma   90.00
#
_symmetry.space_group_name_H-M   'P 1'
#
loop_
_entity.id
_entity.type
_entity.pdbx_description
1 polymer ?
#
loop_
_entity_poly.entity_id
_entity_poly.type
_entity_poly.pdbx_seq_one_letter_code
_entity_poly.pdbx_strand_id
1 'polypeptide(L)'
;MMTMLPTSKNAIEAYSGANGILKKVKEGLLLVDASTIDPAISKEWAKETEEMRAVFTDTPVSGDVGAAGSGNLTLMEGGIEDEFAAAQGLLGVWVPVWCIVETG
;
A
#
# COMPACT_ATOMS: atom_id res chain seq x y z
N MET A 1 8.27 0.62 2.11
CA MET A 1 8.00 2.07 2.21
C MET A 1 6.49 2.25 2.28
N MET A 2 5.99 3.10 3.17
CA MET A 2 4.55 3.30 3.35
C MET A 2 4.15 4.75 3.10
N THR A 3 3.00 4.95 2.44
CA THR A 3 2.38 6.26 2.20
C THR A 3 0.94 6.27 2.68
N MET A 4 0.47 7.46 3.10
CA MET A 4 -0.92 7.68 3.50
C MET A 4 -1.26 9.16 3.27
N LEU A 5 -1.87 9.44 2.12
CA LEU A 5 -2.02 10.77 1.56
C LEU A 5 -3.50 11.17 1.48
N PRO A 6 -3.82 12.48 1.53
CA PRO A 6 -5.20 12.93 1.71
C PRO A 6 -6.13 12.66 0.50
N THR A 7 -5.58 12.59 -0.71
CA THR A 7 -6.35 12.44 -1.95
C THR A 7 -5.59 11.65 -3.00
N SER A 8 -6.31 11.06 -3.97
CA SER A 8 -5.71 10.42 -5.15
C SER A 8 -4.75 11.35 -5.90
N LYS A 9 -5.06 12.65 -5.99
CA LYS A 9 -4.17 13.62 -6.64
C LYS A 9 -2.82 13.73 -5.92
N ASN A 10 -2.83 13.71 -4.59
CA ASN A 10 -1.58 13.73 -3.81
C ASN A 10 -0.79 12.44 -4.01
N ALA A 11 -1.47 11.29 -4.05
CA ALA A 11 -0.84 10.01 -4.31
C ALA A 11 -0.22 9.95 -5.72
N ILE A 12 -0.93 10.38 -6.75
CA ILE A 12 -0.42 10.42 -8.13
C ILE A 12 0.84 11.29 -8.24
N GLU A 13 0.85 12.47 -7.64
CA GLU A 13 2.03 13.32 -7.65
C GLU A 13 3.21 12.67 -6.90
N ALA A 14 2.95 12.01 -5.77
CA ALA A 14 3.98 11.33 -5.00
C ALA A 14 4.56 10.10 -5.71
N TYR A 15 3.73 9.31 -6.40
CA TYR A 15 4.15 8.07 -7.05
C TYR A 15 4.66 8.29 -8.47
N SER A 16 3.88 8.98 -9.30
CA SER A 16 4.09 9.10 -10.75
C SER A 16 4.53 10.50 -11.19
N GLY A 17 4.57 11.48 -10.27
CA GLY A 17 4.97 12.85 -10.56
C GLY A 17 6.42 12.99 -11.07
N ALA A 18 6.85 14.22 -11.34
CA ALA A 18 8.16 14.49 -11.94
C ALA A 18 9.32 13.82 -11.19
N ASN A 19 9.26 13.81 -9.85
CA ASN A 19 10.23 13.19 -8.95
C ASN A 19 9.66 12.00 -8.16
N GLY A 20 8.63 11.36 -8.71
CA GLY A 20 7.80 10.37 -8.01
C GLY A 20 8.56 9.11 -7.58
N ILE A 21 7.96 8.39 -6.62
CA ILE A 21 8.49 7.18 -6.00
C ILE A 21 8.81 6.11 -7.04
N LEU A 22 7.92 5.89 -8.02
CA LEU A 22 8.04 4.83 -9.03
C LEU A 22 9.34 4.94 -9.83
N LYS A 23 9.85 6.15 -10.04
CA LYS A 23 11.13 6.40 -10.74
C LYS A 23 12.38 6.02 -9.95
N LYS A 24 12.23 5.69 -8.67
CA LYS A 24 13.33 5.41 -7.73
C LYS A 24 13.22 4.04 -7.09
N VAL A 25 12.22 3.26 -7.49
CA VAL A 25 12.00 1.89 -7.02
C VAL A 25 13.21 1.03 -7.35
N LYS A 26 13.54 0.14 -6.43
CA LYS A 26 14.60 -0.86 -6.57
C LYS A 26 13.97 -2.24 -6.46
N GLU A 27 14.61 -3.22 -7.07
CA GLU A 27 14.26 -4.62 -6.93
C GLU A 27 14.14 -5.04 -5.46
N GLY A 28 13.11 -5.81 -5.14
CA GLY A 28 12.79 -6.29 -3.80
C GLY A 28 12.17 -5.26 -2.87
N LEU A 29 11.86 -4.04 -3.34
CA LEU A 29 11.20 -3.04 -2.51
C LEU A 29 9.70 -3.35 -2.38
N LEU A 30 9.19 -3.30 -1.14
CA LEU A 30 7.76 -3.30 -0.85
C LEU A 30 7.23 -1.86 -0.71
N LEU A 31 6.21 -1.52 -1.47
CA LEU A 31 5.48 -0.26 -1.43
C LEU A 31 4.08 -0.53 -0.87
N VAL A 32 3.70 0.17 0.20
CA VAL A 32 2.38 0.06 0.82
C VAL A 32 1.71 1.41 0.71
N ASP A 33 0.60 1.51 -0.01
CA ASP A 33 -0.22 2.72 -0.01
C ASP A 33 -1.49 2.50 0.80
N ALA A 34 -1.66 3.26 1.89
CA ALA A 34 -2.86 3.26 2.71
C ALA A 34 -3.73 4.50 2.45
N SER A 35 -3.49 5.18 1.33
CA SER A 35 -4.27 6.33 0.89
C SER A 35 -5.60 5.86 0.27
N THR A 36 -6.66 6.65 0.39
CA THR A 36 -7.88 6.40 -0.38
C THR A 36 -7.68 6.87 -1.82
N ILE A 37 -7.39 5.94 -2.73
CA ILE A 37 -7.12 6.22 -4.15
C ILE A 37 -8.13 5.52 -5.08
N ASP A 38 -8.08 5.83 -6.37
CA ASP A 38 -8.89 5.14 -7.38
C ASP A 38 -8.36 3.71 -7.58
N PRO A 39 -9.20 2.66 -7.51
CA PRO A 39 -8.77 1.28 -7.71
C PRO A 39 -8.07 1.02 -9.05
N ALA A 40 -8.37 1.79 -10.10
CA ALA A 40 -7.69 1.65 -11.39
C ALA A 40 -6.22 2.08 -11.32
N ILE A 41 -5.93 3.14 -10.54
CA ILE A 41 -4.56 3.65 -10.35
C ILE A 41 -3.74 2.66 -9.52
N SER A 42 -4.35 2.12 -8.46
CA SER A 42 -3.76 1.07 -7.62
C SER A 42 -3.30 -0.14 -8.46
N LYS A 43 -4.17 -0.62 -9.35
CA LYS A 43 -3.84 -1.73 -10.27
C LYS A 43 -2.75 -1.39 -11.28
N GLU A 44 -2.72 -0.15 -11.77
CA GLU A 44 -1.67 0.32 -12.68
C GLU A 44 -0.30 0.30 -11.99
N TRP A 45 -0.21 0.81 -10.76
CA TRP A 45 1.03 0.81 -9.99
C TRP A 45 1.47 -0.59 -9.57
N ALA A 46 0.54 -1.47 -9.20
CA ALA A 46 0.83 -2.87 -8.95
C ALA A 46 1.58 -3.49 -10.14
N LYS A 47 1.04 -3.32 -11.35
CA LYS A 47 1.68 -3.81 -12.58
C LYS A 47 3.04 -3.14 -12.85
N GLU A 48 3.12 -1.82 -12.73
CA GLU A 48 4.37 -1.08 -13.00
C GLU A 48 5.50 -1.52 -12.04
N THR A 49 5.15 -1.77 -10.77
CA THR A 49 6.12 -2.22 -9.76
C THR A 49 6.53 -3.67 -9.93
N GLU A 50 5.64 -4.54 -10.40
CA GLU A 50 5.96 -5.91 -10.78
C GLU A 50 7.01 -5.93 -11.92
N GLU A 51 6.84 -5.08 -12.94
CA GLU A 51 7.81 -4.92 -14.03
C GLU A 51 9.20 -4.49 -13.52
N MET A 52 9.24 -3.80 -12.37
CA MET A 52 10.47 -3.38 -11.67
C MET A 52 11.00 -4.41 -10.66
N ARG A 53 10.39 -5.60 -10.56
CA ARG A 53 10.68 -6.62 -9.54
C ARG A 53 10.52 -6.10 -8.11
N ALA A 54 9.55 -5.22 -7.92
CA ALA A 54 9.12 -4.72 -6.63
C ALA A 54 7.67 -5.15 -6.37
N VAL A 55 7.20 -4.93 -5.15
CA VAL A 55 5.83 -5.25 -4.75
C VAL A 55 5.13 -3.96 -4.39
N PHE A 56 3.89 -3.80 -4.86
CA PHE A 56 3.00 -2.73 -4.42
C PHE A 56 1.71 -3.34 -3.88
N THR A 57 1.30 -2.86 -2.72
CA THR A 57 0.06 -3.26 -2.07
C THR A 57 -0.76 -2.01 -1.73
N ASP A 58 -2.03 -2.06 -2.10
CA ASP A 58 -3.04 -1.07 -1.74
C ASP A 58 -3.75 -1.60 -0.50
N THR A 59 -3.52 -0.91 0.62
CA THR A 59 -3.90 -1.38 1.95
C THR A 59 -4.82 -0.36 2.60
N PRO A 60 -6.10 -0.27 2.18
CA PRO A 60 -7.06 0.63 2.80
C PRO A 60 -7.17 0.38 4.30
N VAL A 61 -7.22 1.48 5.06
CA VAL A 61 -7.43 1.45 6.50
C VAL A 61 -8.91 1.58 6.85
N SER A 62 -9.31 0.90 7.92
CA SER A 62 -10.57 1.12 8.61
C SER A 62 -10.31 1.59 10.05
N GLY A 63 -11.03 2.61 10.48
CA GLY A 63 -10.89 3.25 11.79
C GLY A 63 -10.82 4.77 11.70
N ASP A 64 -11.03 5.44 12.83
CA ASP A 64 -10.96 6.89 12.93
C ASP A 64 -9.60 7.38 13.47
N VAL A 65 -9.47 8.70 13.66
CA VAL A 65 -8.25 9.32 14.21
C VAL A 65 -7.94 8.83 15.63
N GLY A 66 -8.96 8.47 16.42
CA GLY A 66 -8.78 7.90 17.76
C GLY A 66 -8.25 6.47 17.70
N ALA A 67 -8.72 5.66 16.75
CA ALA A 67 -8.19 4.34 16.47
C ALA A 67 -6.73 4.42 15.99
N ALA A 68 -6.40 5.39 15.13
CA ALA A 68 -5.01 5.66 14.72
C ALA A 68 -4.12 6.00 15.92
N GLY A 69 -4.54 6.92 16.79
CA GLY A 69 -3.77 7.32 17.97
C GLY A 69 -3.57 6.22 19.01
N SER A 70 -4.40 5.18 18.99
CA SER A 70 -4.32 4.03 19.91
C SER A 70 -3.75 2.77 19.27
N GLY A 71 -3.32 2.81 18.00
CA GLY A 71 -2.76 1.64 17.30
C GLY A 71 -3.80 0.59 16.92
N ASN A 72 -5.08 0.96 16.84
CA ASN A 72 -6.21 0.06 16.60
C ASN A 72 -6.83 0.23 15.20
N LEU A 73 -6.12 0.83 14.25
CA LEU A 73 -6.60 0.77 12.86
C LEU A 73 -6.60 -0.67 12.38
N THR A 74 -7.49 -0.98 11.46
CA THR A 74 -7.47 -2.25 10.75
C THR A 74 -6.96 -1.98 9.33
N LEU A 75 -5.87 -2.62 8.95
CA LEU A 75 -5.39 -2.64 7.57
C LEU A 75 -6.03 -3.82 6.84
N MET A 76 -6.62 -3.56 5.68
CA MET A 76 -7.19 -4.57 4.80
C MET A 76 -6.25 -4.71 3.60
N GLU A 77 -5.58 -5.85 3.50
CA GLU A 77 -4.64 -6.10 2.40
C GLU A 77 -5.23 -7.14 1.45
N GLY A 78 -5.25 -6.81 0.15
CA GLY A 78 -5.55 -7.74 -0.93
C GLY A 78 -4.30 -7.99 -1.78
N GLY A 79 -4.00 -9.24 -2.07
CA GLY A 79 -2.81 -9.63 -2.83
C GLY A 79 -2.51 -11.12 -2.70
N ILE A 80 -1.42 -11.57 -3.33
CA ILE A 80 -0.97 -12.97 -3.20
C ILE A 80 -0.27 -13.18 -1.85
N GLU A 81 -0.26 -14.42 -1.36
CA GLU A 81 0.18 -14.77 0.01
C GLU A 81 1.60 -14.29 0.34
N ASP A 82 2.51 -14.30 -0.63
CA ASP A 82 3.89 -13.82 -0.48
C ASP A 82 3.99 -12.30 -0.28
N GLU A 83 3.11 -11.53 -0.92
CA GLU A 83 3.04 -10.06 -0.78
C GLU A 83 2.49 -9.71 0.61
N PHE A 84 1.42 -10.41 1.02
CA PHE A 84 0.85 -10.27 2.35
C PHE A 84 1.86 -10.63 3.45
N ALA A 85 2.61 -11.72 3.29
CA ALA A 85 3.62 -12.12 4.28
C ALA A 85 4.73 -11.06 4.43
N ALA A 86 5.17 -10.46 3.31
CA ALA A 86 6.15 -9.38 3.32
C ALA A 86 5.60 -8.11 4.01
N ALA A 87 4.34 -7.77 3.76
CA ALA A 87 3.69 -6.61 4.34
C ALA A 87 3.34 -6.80 5.82
N GLN A 88 2.85 -7.97 6.23
CA GLN A 88 2.48 -8.29 7.60
C GLN A 88 3.65 -8.10 8.57
N GLY A 89 4.88 -8.46 8.17
CA GLY A 89 6.07 -8.25 8.99
C GLY A 89 6.38 -6.78 9.30
N LEU A 90 6.04 -5.86 8.38
CA LEU A 90 6.22 -4.42 8.56
C LEU A 90 5.02 -3.77 9.25
N LEU A 91 3.81 -4.13 8.83
CA LEU A 91 2.56 -3.49 9.23
C LEU A 91 2.05 -3.98 10.59
N GLY A 92 2.29 -5.25 10.93
CA GLY A 92 1.86 -5.85 12.20
C GLY A 92 2.50 -5.25 13.45
N VAL A 93 3.55 -4.44 13.31
CA VAL A 93 4.16 -3.66 14.41
C VAL A 93 3.34 -2.41 14.73
N TRP A 94 2.62 -1.85 13.74
CA TRP A 94 1.93 -0.58 13.84
C TRP A 94 0.47 -0.76 14.20
N VAL A 95 -0.19 -1.71 13.56
CA VAL A 95 -1.63 -1.92 13.65
C VAL A 95 -1.98 -3.39 13.34
N PRO A 96 -3.12 -3.90 13.82
CA PRO A 96 -3.67 -5.17 13.36
C PRO A 96 -3.85 -5.21 11.83
N VAL A 97 -3.29 -6.22 11.18
CA VAL A 97 -3.41 -6.45 9.73
C VAL A 97 -4.32 -7.65 9.48
N TRP A 98 -5.35 -7.46 8.66
CA TRP A 98 -6.22 -8.53 8.20
C TRP A 98 -5.98 -8.80 6.72
N CYS A 99 -5.65 -10.04 6.40
CA CYS A 99 -5.57 -10.50 5.02
C CYS A 99 -6.99 -10.69 4.47
N ILE A 100 -7.30 -10.06 3.35
CA ILE A 100 -8.46 -10.42 2.54
C ILE A 100 -7.90 -10.98 1.24
N VAL A 101 -7.67 -12.29 1.22
CA VAL A 101 -7.29 -12.99 -0.01
C VAL A 101 -8.52 -13.01 -0.92
N GLU A 102 -8.59 -12.11 -1.90
CA GLU A 102 -9.50 -12.30 -3.02
C GLU A 102 -8.95 -13.46 -3.86
N THR A 103 -9.49 -14.65 -3.67
CA THR A 103 -9.32 -15.76 -4.62
C THR A 103 -10.06 -15.41 -5.90
N GLY A 104 -9.35 -14.83 -6.87
CA GLY A 104 -9.86 -14.49 -8.21
C GLY A 104 -8.84 -14.76 -9.30
#